data_AF-A0A1M6UMJ3-F1
#
_entry.id   AF-A0A1M6UMJ3-F1
#
_cell.length_a   1.000
_cell.length_b   1.000
_cell.length_c   1.000
_cell.angle_alpha   90.00
_cell.angle_beta   90.00
_cell.angle_gamma   90.00
#
_symmetry.space_group_name_H-M   'P 1'
#
loop_
_entity.id
_entity.type
_entity.pdbx_description
1 polymer ?
#
loop_
_entity_poly.entity_id
_entity_poly.type
_entity_poly.pdbx_seq_one_letter_code
_entity_poly.pdbx_strand_id
1 'polypeptide(L)'
;MGMGGPVSPYQYLSNVLIVSALLCVFAAGIYQLAKRLIHQMVLFDRAQALTEDAKLETDKLLQVDKRLHNKKISLPLPYQLLWYGIAFFWLVAGFLQMQPMMFTHDFVTDILESAYQVQIPFFRPSDLALMNRWASDPVTSNVESIMIQLYIGILLILNRRNWIGFTALGASIIWGIMVWIYGEGFGNTFAAGSSFLLQGSPGGVIFYVVAAILLLLPIRYWKNVKFYLGLQWIIAIFWFIAALWQLAPINGGWNSETWKNSLSSMIQTPDPQPYWVVDGIHWFMNMSVAHTAWVNGITSGAMLLVAILAILPVRRAILLSFSLTILFLIWWFGQDFGVLGGMGTDVNSAPLVALFMLVGWTKPEVWKIEFSYLKKFFKTVHSPLVRHK
;
A
#
# COMPACT_ATOMS: atom_id res chain seq x y z
N MET A 1 33.40 14.67 -5.20
CA MET A 1 34.30 14.30 -6.32
C MET A 1 33.59 14.67 -7.62
N GLY A 2 34.30 15.09 -8.66
CA GLY A 2 33.67 15.46 -9.94
C GLY A 2 33.28 14.24 -10.76
N MET A 3 32.04 13.76 -10.63
CA MET A 3 31.48 12.69 -11.47
C MET A 3 30.38 13.25 -12.37
N GLY A 4 30.82 13.95 -13.42
CA GLY A 4 29.98 14.61 -14.43
C GLY A 4 30.61 14.55 -15.81
N GLY A 5 31.08 13.37 -16.22
CA GLY A 5 31.52 13.14 -17.59
C GLY A 5 30.33 13.22 -18.56
N PRO A 6 30.50 13.78 -19.77
CA PRO A 6 29.40 13.90 -20.72
C PRO A 6 28.87 12.52 -21.10
N VAL A 7 27.55 12.33 -20.96
CA VAL A 7 26.85 11.08 -21.33
C VAL A 7 27.16 10.75 -22.79
N SER A 8 27.69 9.56 -23.05
CA SER A 8 28.07 9.21 -24.41
C SER A 8 26.84 9.12 -25.34
N PRO A 9 26.96 9.46 -26.63
CA PRO A 9 25.84 9.33 -27.57
C PRO A 9 25.22 7.93 -27.62
N TYR A 10 26.02 6.90 -27.33
CA TYR A 10 25.57 5.51 -27.25
C TYR A 10 24.73 5.21 -26.01
N GLN A 11 25.01 5.84 -24.86
CA GLN A 11 24.16 5.74 -23.67
C GLN A 11 22.83 6.47 -23.91
N TYR A 12 22.85 7.68 -24.46
CA TYR A 12 21.62 8.39 -24.82
C TYR A 12 20.77 7.59 -25.82
N LEU A 13 21.39 7.00 -26.85
CA LEU A 13 20.71 6.12 -27.80
C LEU A 13 20.14 4.86 -27.13
N SER A 14 20.90 4.20 -26.24
CA SER A 14 20.42 3.04 -25.46
C SER A 14 19.21 3.40 -24.61
N ASN A 15 19.25 4.55 -23.94
CA ASN A 15 18.18 5.03 -23.06
C ASN A 15 16.93 5.41 -23.86
N VAL A 16 17.08 6.11 -24.99
CA VAL A 16 16.00 6.36 -25.95
C VAL A 16 15.43 5.05 -26.51
N LEU A 17 16.25 4.03 -26.77
CA LEU A 17 15.78 2.72 -27.23
C LEU A 17 15.04 1.94 -26.14
N ILE A 18 15.46 2.00 -24.88
CA ILE A 18 14.74 1.39 -23.74
C ILE A 18 13.38 2.09 -23.54
N VAL A 19 13.37 3.42 -23.47
CA VAL A 19 12.12 4.20 -23.35
C VAL A 19 11.21 3.97 -24.56
N SER A 20 11.76 3.89 -25.78
CA SER A 20 10.98 3.55 -26.99
C SER A 20 10.45 2.12 -26.98
N ALA A 21 11.22 1.15 -26.48
CA ALA A 21 10.75 -0.23 -26.33
C ALA A 21 9.63 -0.32 -25.29
N LEU A 22 9.75 0.40 -24.17
CA LEU A 22 8.68 0.55 -23.18
C LEU A 22 7.45 1.22 -23.80
N LEU A 23 7.58 2.30 -24.57
CA LEU A 23 6.45 2.95 -25.26
C LEU A 23 5.82 2.06 -26.34
N CYS A 24 6.60 1.23 -27.03
CA CYS A 24 6.07 0.22 -27.96
C CYS A 24 5.28 -0.88 -27.25
N VAL A 25 5.72 -1.33 -26.08
CA VAL A 25 4.95 -2.23 -25.20
C VAL A 25 3.67 -1.53 -24.71
N PHE A 26 3.68 -0.21 -24.54
CA PHE A 26 2.53 0.57 -24.04
C PHE A 26 1.46 0.66 -25.12
N ALA A 27 1.86 1.06 -26.32
CA ALA A 27 1.02 1.07 -27.51
C ALA A 27 0.47 -0.34 -27.82
N ALA A 28 1.29 -1.40 -27.70
CA ALA A 28 0.84 -2.77 -27.87
C ALA A 28 -0.18 -3.20 -26.81
N GLY A 29 0.02 -2.83 -25.54
CA GLY A 29 -0.91 -3.08 -24.44
C GLY A 29 -2.26 -2.38 -24.64
N ILE A 30 -2.23 -1.09 -24.99
CA ILE A 30 -3.42 -0.29 -25.32
C ILE A 30 -4.14 -0.84 -26.55
N TYR A 31 -3.41 -1.23 -27.60
CA TYR A 31 -3.99 -1.82 -28.80
C TYR A 31 -4.69 -3.17 -28.51
N GLN A 32 -4.05 -4.05 -27.72
CA GLN A 32 -4.66 -5.32 -27.30
C GLN A 32 -5.89 -5.09 -26.39
N LEU A 33 -5.88 -4.05 -25.56
CA LEU A 33 -7.06 -3.63 -24.79
C LEU A 33 -8.20 -3.16 -25.71
N ALA A 34 -7.93 -2.18 -26.59
CA ALA A 34 -8.92 -1.63 -27.51
C ALA A 34 -9.52 -2.73 -28.39
N LYS A 35 -8.68 -3.64 -28.93
CA LYS A 35 -9.12 -4.81 -29.69
C LYS A 35 -10.04 -5.74 -28.89
N ARG A 36 -9.77 -5.96 -27.59
CA ARG A 36 -10.66 -6.75 -26.72
C ARG A 36 -11.98 -6.03 -26.43
N LEU A 37 -11.97 -4.73 -26.20
CA LEU A 37 -13.18 -3.93 -25.96
C LEU A 37 -14.09 -3.90 -27.19
N ILE A 38 -13.52 -3.60 -28.37
CA ILE A 38 -14.23 -3.64 -29.66
C ILE A 38 -14.81 -5.05 -29.90
N HIS A 39 -14.05 -6.11 -29.63
CA HIS A 39 -14.56 -7.47 -29.79
C HIS A 39 -15.72 -7.79 -28.83
N GLN A 40 -15.70 -7.29 -27.58
CA GLN A 40 -16.81 -7.46 -26.65
C GLN A 40 -18.06 -6.65 -27.06
N MET A 41 -17.89 -5.44 -27.60
CA MET A 41 -18.99 -4.64 -28.15
C MET A 41 -19.64 -5.34 -29.35
N VAL A 42 -18.85 -5.77 -30.34
CA VAL A 42 -19.35 -6.51 -31.53
C VAL A 42 -20.04 -7.83 -31.15
N LEU A 43 -19.57 -8.52 -30.10
CA LEU A 43 -20.24 -9.71 -29.57
C LEU A 43 -21.55 -9.37 -28.84
N PHE A 44 -21.62 -8.25 -28.12
CA PHE A 44 -22.83 -7.77 -27.46
C PHE A 44 -23.90 -7.38 -28.49
N ASP A 45 -23.55 -6.59 -29.50
CA ASP A 45 -24.46 -6.14 -30.55
C ASP A 45 -24.99 -7.34 -31.36
N ARG A 46 -24.12 -8.31 -31.70
CA ARG A 46 -24.56 -9.57 -32.35
C ARG A 46 -25.47 -10.40 -31.46
N ALA A 47 -25.18 -10.50 -30.16
CA ALA A 47 -26.05 -11.22 -29.24
C ALA A 47 -27.43 -10.54 -29.12
N GLN A 48 -27.47 -9.21 -29.09
CA GLN A 48 -28.71 -8.44 -29.03
C GLN A 48 -29.54 -8.60 -30.32
N ALA A 49 -28.93 -8.54 -31.50
CA ALA A 49 -29.59 -8.81 -32.77
C ALA A 49 -30.18 -10.24 -32.84
N LEU A 50 -29.39 -11.26 -32.50
CA LEU A 50 -29.85 -12.66 -32.44
C LEU A 50 -30.96 -12.89 -31.39
N THR A 51 -31.06 -12.03 -30.37
CA THR A 51 -32.13 -12.08 -29.37
C THR A 51 -33.45 -11.49 -29.89
N GLU A 52 -33.43 -10.69 -30.96
CA GLU A 52 -34.65 -10.20 -31.62
C GLU A 52 -35.27 -11.31 -32.49
N ASP A 53 -34.45 -12.00 -33.30
CA ASP A 53 -34.88 -13.11 -34.16
C ASP A 53 -35.35 -14.34 -33.35
N ALA A 54 -34.71 -14.64 -32.23
CA ALA A 54 -34.98 -15.85 -31.44
C ALA A 54 -36.27 -15.83 -30.59
N LYS A 55 -37.08 -14.76 -30.65
CA LYS A 55 -38.27 -14.53 -29.78
C LYS A 55 -39.38 -15.59 -29.85
N LEU A 56 -39.32 -16.54 -30.78
CA LEU A 56 -40.35 -17.56 -31.02
C LEU A 56 -40.20 -18.89 -30.24
N GLU A 57 -39.02 -19.20 -29.67
CA GLU A 57 -38.80 -20.46 -28.92
C GLU A 57 -38.20 -20.27 -27.50
N THR A 58 -37.93 -19.02 -27.10
CA THR A 58 -36.90 -18.70 -26.09
C THR A 58 -37.11 -19.25 -24.66
N ASP A 59 -38.35 -19.42 -24.19
CA ASP A 59 -38.64 -19.31 -22.75
C ASP A 59 -38.04 -20.44 -21.87
N LYS A 60 -37.94 -21.67 -22.40
CA LYS A 60 -37.32 -22.80 -21.67
C LYS A 60 -35.80 -22.74 -21.70
N LEU A 61 -35.20 -22.40 -22.84
CA LEU A 61 -33.75 -22.26 -22.98
C LEU A 61 -33.22 -21.09 -22.17
N LEU A 62 -33.96 -19.96 -22.14
CA LEU A 62 -33.60 -18.78 -21.35
C LEU A 62 -33.54 -19.08 -19.84
N GLN A 63 -34.35 -19.99 -19.32
CA GLN A 63 -34.27 -20.43 -17.91
C GLN A 63 -33.05 -21.33 -17.63
N VAL A 64 -32.69 -22.21 -18.58
CA VAL A 64 -31.49 -23.06 -18.45
C VAL A 64 -30.23 -22.22 -18.55
N ASP A 65 -30.15 -21.31 -19.52
CA ASP A 65 -29.02 -20.40 -19.65
C ASP A 65 -28.90 -19.45 -18.45
N LYS A 66 -30.00 -18.86 -17.97
CA LYS A 66 -30.00 -18.10 -16.70
C LYS A 66 -29.54 -18.92 -15.49
N ARG A 67 -29.62 -20.25 -15.49
CA ARG A 67 -29.03 -21.11 -14.43
C ARG A 67 -27.53 -21.38 -14.64
N LEU A 68 -27.06 -21.41 -15.89
CA LEU A 68 -25.66 -21.62 -16.24
C LEU A 68 -24.84 -20.31 -16.13
N HIS A 69 -25.28 -19.23 -16.77
CA HIS A 69 -24.58 -17.94 -16.79
C HIS A 69 -24.62 -17.18 -15.45
N ASN A 70 -25.62 -17.40 -14.58
CA ASN A 70 -25.59 -16.83 -13.21
C ASN A 70 -24.50 -17.43 -12.31
N LYS A 71 -23.77 -18.47 -12.75
CA LYS A 71 -22.51 -18.89 -12.12
C LYS A 71 -21.30 -18.01 -12.48
N LYS A 72 -21.51 -16.76 -12.95
CA LYS A 72 -20.52 -15.67 -12.79
C LYS A 72 -19.98 -15.71 -11.36
N ILE A 73 -18.71 -16.10 -11.21
CA ILE A 73 -18.08 -16.24 -9.90
C ILE A 73 -17.86 -14.85 -9.32
N SER A 74 -18.84 -14.36 -8.56
CA SER A 74 -18.73 -13.12 -7.82
C SER A 74 -17.47 -13.16 -6.94
N LEU A 75 -16.53 -12.28 -7.25
CA LEU A 75 -15.32 -12.09 -6.46
C LEU A 75 -15.76 -11.45 -5.14
N PRO A 76 -15.35 -11.98 -3.97
CA PRO A 76 -15.63 -11.34 -2.69
C PRO A 76 -15.22 -9.86 -2.74
N LEU A 77 -16.08 -8.96 -2.29
CA LEU A 77 -15.78 -7.52 -2.17
C LEU A 77 -14.37 -7.23 -1.62
N PRO A 78 -13.83 -7.95 -0.61
CA PRO A 78 -12.52 -7.62 -0.03
C PRO A 78 -11.35 -7.93 -0.98
N TYR A 79 -11.50 -8.94 -1.83
CA TYR A 79 -10.56 -9.22 -2.93
C TYR A 79 -10.60 -8.10 -3.97
N GLN A 80 -11.79 -7.57 -4.28
CA GLN A 80 -11.93 -6.47 -5.23
C GLN A 80 -11.39 -5.15 -4.66
N LEU A 81 -11.63 -4.85 -3.37
CA LEU A 81 -11.06 -3.69 -2.67
C LEU A 81 -9.53 -3.74 -2.66
N LEU A 82 -8.93 -4.86 -2.25
CA LEU A 82 -7.46 -4.98 -2.22
C LEU A 82 -6.87 -4.89 -3.64
N TRP A 83 -7.49 -5.55 -4.63
CA TRP A 83 -7.04 -5.54 -6.03
C TRP A 83 -7.05 -4.14 -6.64
N TYR A 84 -8.16 -3.40 -6.52
CA TYR A 84 -8.26 -2.05 -7.07
C TYR A 84 -7.52 -1.02 -6.21
N GLY A 85 -7.39 -1.25 -4.90
CA GLY A 85 -6.61 -0.41 -4.00
C GLY A 85 -5.13 -0.37 -4.38
N ILE A 86 -4.45 -1.53 -4.52
CA ILE A 86 -3.05 -1.52 -4.97
C ILE A 86 -2.89 -1.02 -6.40
N ALA A 87 -3.87 -1.25 -7.27
CA ALA A 87 -3.82 -0.77 -8.65
C ALA A 87 -3.90 0.77 -8.69
N PHE A 88 -4.78 1.36 -7.87
CA PHE A 88 -4.87 2.81 -7.66
C PHE A 88 -3.58 3.37 -7.05
N PHE A 89 -3.06 2.77 -5.98
CA PHE A 89 -1.83 3.27 -5.32
C PHE A 89 -0.59 3.16 -6.22
N TRP A 90 -0.50 2.18 -7.13
CA TRP A 90 0.57 2.14 -8.14
C TRP A 90 0.43 3.23 -9.21
N LEU A 91 -0.80 3.61 -9.59
CA LEU A 91 -1.01 4.78 -10.45
C LEU A 91 -0.61 6.07 -9.72
N VAL A 92 -1.03 6.24 -8.46
CA VAL A 92 -0.70 7.43 -7.66
C VAL A 92 0.81 7.58 -7.53
N ALA A 93 1.53 6.54 -7.13
CA ALA A 93 2.99 6.57 -7.05
C ALA A 93 3.63 6.88 -8.42
N GLY A 94 3.15 6.26 -9.52
CA GLY A 94 3.62 6.57 -10.88
C GLY A 94 3.31 8.00 -11.37
N PHE A 95 2.27 8.66 -10.84
CA PHE A 95 2.00 10.08 -11.09
C PHE A 95 2.84 11.01 -10.19
N LEU A 96 3.04 10.65 -8.93
CA LEU A 96 3.91 11.38 -8.00
C LEU A 96 5.36 11.38 -8.49
N GLN A 97 5.82 10.27 -9.05
CA GLN A 97 7.13 10.16 -9.70
C GLN A 97 7.31 11.14 -10.89
N MET A 98 6.24 11.78 -11.39
CA MET A 98 6.32 12.86 -12.39
C MET A 98 6.57 14.27 -11.82
N GLN A 99 6.73 14.44 -10.49
CA GLN A 99 7.07 15.74 -9.90
C GLN A 99 8.41 16.25 -10.48
N PRO A 100 8.57 17.57 -10.77
CA PRO A 100 9.72 18.06 -11.53
C PRO A 100 11.10 17.72 -10.91
N MET A 101 11.21 17.74 -9.59
CA MET A 101 12.46 17.44 -8.88
C MET A 101 12.90 15.97 -9.02
N MET A 102 11.98 15.04 -9.30
CA MET A 102 12.29 13.62 -9.53
C MET A 102 13.20 13.38 -10.75
N PHE A 103 13.30 14.35 -11.66
CA PHE A 103 14.15 14.31 -12.85
C PHE A 103 15.53 14.98 -12.64
N THR A 104 15.84 15.44 -11.43
CA THR A 104 17.05 16.22 -11.09
C THR A 104 18.07 15.39 -10.29
N HIS A 105 19.15 16.04 -9.83
CA HIS A 105 20.07 15.41 -8.88
C HIS A 105 19.51 15.38 -7.45
N ASP A 106 18.53 16.24 -7.13
CA ASP A 106 17.99 16.45 -5.79
C ASP A 106 17.27 15.19 -5.28
N PHE A 107 16.67 14.40 -6.19
CA PHE A 107 16.16 13.06 -5.87
C PHE A 107 17.26 12.10 -5.35
N VAL A 108 18.49 12.25 -5.82
CA VAL A 108 19.61 11.39 -5.40
C VAL A 108 20.12 11.79 -4.02
N THR A 109 20.18 13.08 -3.70
CA THR A 109 20.61 13.57 -2.38
C THR A 109 19.53 13.40 -1.31
N ASP A 110 18.27 13.67 -1.65
CA ASP A 110 17.24 13.87 -0.63
C ASP A 110 16.44 12.58 -0.39
N ILE A 111 16.28 11.73 -1.41
CA ILE A 111 15.64 10.41 -1.29
C ILE A 111 16.68 9.28 -1.21
N LEU A 112 17.53 9.10 -2.23
CA LEU A 112 18.40 7.92 -2.30
C LEU A 112 19.54 7.95 -1.28
N GLU A 113 20.20 9.09 -1.06
CA GLU A 113 21.25 9.19 -0.03
C GLU A 113 20.65 9.06 1.38
N SER A 114 19.45 9.61 1.62
CA SER A 114 18.71 9.41 2.87
C SER A 114 18.45 7.92 3.16
N ALA A 115 18.00 7.15 2.16
CA ALA A 115 17.86 5.71 2.26
C ALA A 115 19.21 5.00 2.49
N TYR A 116 20.28 5.46 1.83
CA TYR A 116 21.63 4.92 1.96
C TYR A 116 22.23 5.08 3.37
N GLN A 117 21.98 6.20 4.06
CA GLN A 117 22.51 6.41 5.42
C GLN A 117 22.00 5.36 6.43
N VAL A 118 20.74 4.96 6.30
CA VAL A 118 20.11 3.91 7.14
C VAL A 118 20.33 2.49 6.62
N GLN A 119 20.93 2.33 5.43
CA GLN A 119 21.07 1.06 4.73
C GLN A 119 21.91 0.02 5.49
N ILE A 120 21.48 -1.24 5.45
CA ILE A 120 22.23 -2.39 5.99
C ILE A 120 23.55 -2.55 5.22
N PRO A 121 24.72 -2.69 5.87
CA PRO A 121 26.03 -2.71 5.20
C PRO A 121 26.20 -3.66 4.01
N PHE A 122 25.44 -4.76 3.97
CA PHE A 122 25.45 -5.73 2.87
C PHE A 122 24.96 -5.15 1.52
N PHE A 123 23.96 -4.25 1.54
CA PHE A 123 23.35 -3.70 0.32
C PHE A 123 24.05 -2.44 -0.18
N ARG A 124 24.81 -1.73 0.67
CA ARG A 124 25.51 -0.48 0.33
C ARG A 124 26.30 -0.51 -0.99
N PRO A 125 27.00 -1.58 -1.40
CA PRO A 125 27.70 -1.62 -2.68
C PRO A 125 26.79 -1.58 -3.91
N SER A 126 25.62 -2.24 -3.87
CA SER A 126 24.63 -2.18 -4.96
C SER A 126 23.79 -0.90 -4.90
N ASP A 127 23.57 -0.37 -3.71
CA ASP A 127 22.90 0.92 -3.47
C ASP A 127 23.70 2.08 -4.09
N LEU A 128 25.00 2.15 -3.82
CA LEU A 128 25.91 3.09 -4.49
C LEU A 128 25.92 2.93 -6.02
N ALA A 129 25.80 1.70 -6.54
CA ALA A 129 25.71 1.48 -7.99
C ALA A 129 24.40 2.04 -8.58
N LEU A 130 23.28 1.93 -7.86
CA LEU A 130 22.00 2.53 -8.24
C LEU A 130 22.07 4.06 -8.18
N MET A 131 22.58 4.63 -7.09
CA MET A 131 22.78 6.08 -6.93
C MET A 131 23.64 6.66 -8.07
N ASN A 132 24.74 6.00 -8.45
CA ASN A 132 25.58 6.43 -9.57
C ASN A 132 24.85 6.31 -10.93
N ARG A 133 24.01 5.29 -11.14
CA ARG A 133 23.17 5.18 -12.35
C ARG A 133 22.11 6.29 -12.41
N TRP A 134 21.51 6.65 -11.28
CA TRP A 134 20.51 7.72 -11.20
C TRP A 134 21.15 9.11 -11.36
N ALA A 135 22.31 9.34 -10.73
CA ALA A 135 23.05 10.60 -10.84
C ALA A 135 23.59 10.89 -12.26
N SER A 136 23.90 9.85 -13.04
CA SER A 136 24.47 9.99 -14.39
C SER A 136 23.44 10.19 -15.51
N ASP A 137 22.19 9.74 -15.32
CA ASP A 137 21.04 10.12 -16.16
C ASP A 137 19.74 9.99 -15.33
N PRO A 138 19.39 11.03 -14.55
CA PRO A 138 18.22 11.01 -13.68
C PRO A 138 16.93 11.09 -14.48
N VAL A 139 16.95 11.74 -15.65
CA VAL A 139 15.78 11.86 -16.53
C VAL A 139 15.33 10.48 -17.00
N THR A 140 16.24 9.67 -17.54
CA THR A 140 15.91 8.31 -17.99
C THR A 140 15.51 7.43 -16.82
N SER A 141 16.27 7.41 -15.71
CA SER A 141 15.91 6.56 -14.56
C SER A 141 14.55 6.91 -13.96
N ASN A 142 14.20 8.20 -13.94
CA ASN A 142 12.88 8.62 -13.49
C ASN A 142 11.77 8.20 -14.47
N VAL A 143 11.98 8.34 -15.79
CA VAL A 143 11.03 7.83 -16.81
C VAL A 143 10.86 6.31 -16.71
N GLU A 144 11.94 5.55 -16.52
CA GLU A 144 11.90 4.10 -16.29
C GLU A 144 11.02 3.76 -15.06
N SER A 145 11.22 4.47 -13.95
CA SER A 145 10.42 4.35 -12.72
C SER A 145 8.93 4.66 -12.95
N ILE A 146 8.61 5.84 -13.51
CA ILE A 146 7.24 6.26 -13.86
C ILE A 146 6.53 5.18 -14.68
N MET A 147 7.19 4.70 -15.74
CA MET A 147 6.60 3.71 -16.65
C MET A 147 6.30 2.41 -15.92
N ILE A 148 7.24 1.84 -15.15
CA ILE A 148 7.04 0.59 -14.40
C ILE A 148 5.84 0.70 -13.44
N GLN A 149 5.74 1.79 -12.68
CA GLN A 149 4.67 2.01 -11.71
C GLN A 149 3.30 2.14 -12.38
N LEU A 150 3.19 3.00 -13.41
CA LEU A 150 1.96 3.15 -14.20
C LEU A 150 1.56 1.84 -14.88
N TYR A 151 2.53 1.07 -15.40
CA TYR A 151 2.27 -0.23 -16.00
C TYR A 151 1.60 -1.19 -15.03
N ILE A 152 2.13 -1.32 -13.81
CA ILE A 152 1.59 -2.20 -12.80
C ILE A 152 0.15 -1.76 -12.47
N GLY A 153 -0.08 -0.46 -12.23
CA GLY A 153 -1.42 0.08 -11.97
C GLY A 153 -2.42 -0.19 -13.12
N ILE A 154 -2.08 0.23 -14.34
CA ILE A 154 -2.91 0.08 -15.55
C ILE A 154 -3.23 -1.41 -15.82
N LEU A 155 -2.22 -2.28 -15.81
CA LEU A 155 -2.42 -3.70 -16.07
C LEU A 155 -3.27 -4.37 -14.99
N LEU A 156 -3.14 -3.98 -13.72
CA LEU A 156 -3.99 -4.49 -12.65
C LEU A 156 -5.45 -4.04 -12.81
N ILE A 157 -5.73 -2.76 -13.10
CA ILE A 157 -7.12 -2.29 -13.34
C ILE A 157 -7.77 -3.08 -14.49
N LEU A 158 -7.07 -3.21 -15.62
CA LEU A 158 -7.64 -3.72 -16.87
C LEU A 158 -7.68 -5.25 -16.97
N ASN A 159 -6.69 -5.96 -16.41
CA ASN A 159 -6.48 -7.40 -16.63
C ASN A 159 -6.79 -8.26 -15.40
N ARG A 160 -7.77 -7.84 -14.59
CA ARG A 160 -8.16 -8.50 -13.34
C ARG A 160 -8.31 -10.02 -13.47
N ARG A 161 -7.45 -10.75 -12.76
CA ARG A 161 -7.44 -12.22 -12.64
C ARG A 161 -7.34 -13.00 -13.97
N ASN A 162 -6.67 -12.43 -14.98
CA ASN A 162 -6.14 -13.19 -16.12
C ASN A 162 -4.60 -13.27 -16.03
N TRP A 163 -3.92 -13.97 -16.96
CA TRP A 163 -2.46 -14.11 -16.96
C TRP A 163 -1.71 -12.78 -16.85
N ILE A 164 -2.15 -11.76 -17.60
CA ILE A 164 -1.53 -10.42 -17.62
C ILE A 164 -1.68 -9.72 -16.25
N GLY A 165 -2.82 -9.90 -15.59
CA GLY A 165 -3.02 -9.40 -14.22
C GLY A 165 -2.15 -10.13 -13.19
N PHE A 166 -1.92 -11.44 -13.37
CA PHE A 166 -1.01 -12.19 -12.51
C PHE A 166 0.46 -11.84 -12.75
N THR A 167 0.88 -11.57 -13.99
CA THR A 167 2.22 -11.03 -14.26
C THR A 167 2.39 -9.62 -13.72
N ALA A 168 1.33 -8.79 -13.72
CA ALA A 168 1.37 -7.46 -13.08
C ALA A 168 1.49 -7.54 -11.54
N LEU A 169 0.86 -8.54 -10.90
CA LEU A 169 1.12 -8.85 -9.48
C LEU A 169 2.56 -9.32 -9.24
N GLY A 170 3.13 -10.13 -10.15
CA GLY A 170 4.55 -10.51 -10.10
C GLY A 170 5.49 -9.31 -10.20
N ALA A 171 5.24 -8.41 -11.15
CA ALA A 171 5.97 -7.15 -11.30
C ALA A 171 5.82 -6.24 -10.05
N SER A 172 4.61 -6.13 -9.49
CA SER A 172 4.34 -5.43 -8.22
C SER A 172 5.17 -5.96 -7.05
N ILE A 173 5.44 -7.26 -7.00
CA ILE A 173 6.26 -7.88 -5.95
C ILE A 173 7.73 -7.56 -6.17
N ILE A 174 8.23 -7.77 -7.40
CA ILE A 174 9.65 -7.55 -7.73
C ILE A 174 10.03 -6.07 -7.59
N TRP A 175 9.25 -5.17 -8.21
CA TRP A 175 9.49 -3.73 -8.15
C TRP A 175 9.30 -3.18 -6.72
N GLY A 176 8.26 -3.64 -6.01
CA GLY A 176 8.06 -3.25 -4.62
C GLY A 176 9.21 -3.68 -3.70
N ILE A 177 9.79 -4.87 -3.89
CA ILE A 177 10.98 -5.29 -3.13
C ILE A 177 12.21 -4.43 -3.49
N MET A 178 12.39 -4.04 -4.75
CA MET A 178 13.48 -3.14 -5.15
C MET A 178 13.35 -1.75 -4.52
N VAL A 179 12.15 -1.15 -4.56
CA VAL A 179 11.87 0.15 -3.91
C VAL A 179 12.03 0.04 -2.39
N TRP A 180 11.58 -1.05 -1.75
CA TRP A 180 11.71 -1.23 -0.30
C TRP A 180 13.17 -1.26 0.16
N ILE A 181 14.03 -1.95 -0.58
CA ILE A 181 15.45 -2.09 -0.23
C ILE A 181 16.21 -0.78 -0.52
N TYR A 182 16.06 -0.21 -1.72
CA TYR A 182 16.94 0.85 -2.23
C TYR A 182 16.31 2.26 -2.23
N GLY A 183 14.99 2.37 -2.37
CA GLY A 183 14.29 3.66 -2.33
C GLY A 183 13.84 4.07 -0.93
N GLU A 184 13.49 3.10 -0.08
CA GLU A 184 13.01 3.33 1.30
C GLU A 184 14.03 2.97 2.39
N GLY A 185 15.16 2.33 2.04
CA GLY A 185 16.17 1.89 3.04
C GLY A 185 15.61 0.89 4.07
N PHE A 186 14.81 -0.09 3.60
CA PHE A 186 13.94 -0.94 4.41
C PHE A 186 12.88 -0.18 5.23
N GLY A 187 12.48 1.00 4.77
CA GLY A 187 11.50 1.87 5.45
C GLY A 187 11.89 2.14 6.89
N ASN A 188 13.15 2.51 7.14
CA ASN A 188 13.73 2.74 8.47
C ASN A 188 13.64 1.58 9.48
N THR A 189 13.20 0.37 9.08
CA THR A 189 12.95 -0.77 9.98
C THR A 189 14.19 -1.23 10.77
N PHE A 190 15.40 -0.90 10.31
CA PHE A 190 16.66 -1.24 10.98
C PHE A 190 17.42 -0.01 11.50
N ALA A 191 16.83 1.19 11.41
CA ALA A 191 17.40 2.43 11.93
C ALA A 191 17.10 2.58 13.42
N ALA A 192 18.09 3.01 14.22
CA ALA A 192 17.86 3.45 15.59
C ALA A 192 17.22 4.84 15.61
N GLY A 193 16.42 5.14 16.64
CA GLY A 193 15.69 6.41 16.75
C GLY A 193 14.46 6.54 15.84
N SER A 194 14.06 5.48 15.13
CA SER A 194 12.89 5.48 14.26
C SER A 194 11.63 5.01 14.98
N SER A 195 10.54 5.77 14.83
CA SER A 195 9.19 5.26 15.05
C SER A 195 8.89 4.18 14.00
N PHE A 196 8.08 3.20 14.39
CA PHE A 196 7.47 2.29 13.42
C PHE A 196 6.40 3.05 12.61
N LEU A 197 5.12 2.91 12.98
CA LEU A 197 4.04 3.38 12.11
C LEU A 197 3.89 4.91 12.04
N LEU A 198 4.38 5.71 13.00
CA LEU A 198 4.24 7.17 12.88
C LEU A 198 5.12 7.72 11.76
N GLN A 199 6.40 7.32 11.69
CA GLN A 199 7.37 7.77 10.66
C GLN A 199 7.36 6.91 9.39
N GLY A 200 6.23 6.25 9.09
CA GLY A 200 6.07 5.47 7.85
C GLY A 200 6.72 4.08 7.84
N SER A 201 7.53 3.70 8.83
CA SER A 201 8.11 2.36 8.93
C SER A 201 7.01 1.29 9.11
N PRO A 202 7.10 0.10 8.46
CA PRO A 202 8.26 -0.49 7.79
C PRO A 202 8.46 -0.11 6.31
N GLY A 203 7.88 1.01 5.86
CA GLY A 203 7.89 1.46 4.48
C GLY A 203 6.51 1.35 3.84
N GLY A 204 6.20 2.22 2.86
CA GLY A 204 4.91 2.18 2.17
C GLY A 204 4.84 0.97 1.24
N VAL A 205 5.85 0.79 0.41
CA VAL A 205 5.81 -0.17 -0.71
C VAL A 205 5.71 -1.64 -0.27
N ILE A 206 6.20 -2.00 0.92
CA ILE A 206 6.10 -3.37 1.44
C ILE A 206 4.63 -3.81 1.65
N PHE A 207 3.71 -2.87 1.90
CA PHE A 207 2.27 -3.18 1.96
C PHE A 207 1.69 -3.53 0.58
N TYR A 208 2.22 -2.97 -0.50
CA TYR A 208 1.86 -3.36 -1.88
C TYR A 208 2.33 -4.78 -2.17
N VAL A 209 3.56 -5.14 -1.73
CA VAL A 209 4.13 -6.49 -1.88
C VAL A 209 3.28 -7.52 -1.13
N VAL A 210 2.95 -7.27 0.14
CA VAL A 210 2.08 -8.15 0.95
C VAL A 210 0.70 -8.28 0.31
N ALA A 211 0.10 -7.17 -0.14
CA ALA A 211 -1.20 -7.18 -0.79
C ALA A 211 -1.19 -7.99 -2.10
N ALA A 212 -0.15 -7.83 -2.94
CA ALA A 212 -0.01 -8.59 -4.17
C ALA A 212 0.13 -10.10 -3.90
N ILE A 213 0.91 -10.50 -2.89
CA ILE A 213 1.04 -11.90 -2.43
C ILE A 213 -0.34 -12.45 -2.00
N LEU A 214 -1.13 -11.69 -1.25
CA LEU A 214 -2.48 -12.12 -0.84
C LEU A 214 -3.47 -12.24 -2.02
N LEU A 215 -3.31 -11.41 -3.07
CA LEU A 215 -4.14 -11.46 -4.28
C LEU A 215 -3.80 -12.62 -5.23
N LEU A 216 -2.59 -13.16 -5.14
CA LEU A 216 -2.19 -14.43 -5.76
C LEU A 216 -2.82 -15.66 -5.08
N LEU A 217 -3.30 -15.54 -3.82
CA LEU A 217 -3.92 -16.67 -3.12
C LEU A 217 -5.21 -17.14 -3.81
N PRO A 218 -5.40 -18.47 -3.99
CA PRO A 218 -6.60 -19.03 -4.60
C PRO A 218 -7.91 -18.52 -3.98
N ILE A 219 -8.87 -18.13 -4.82
CA ILE A 219 -10.14 -17.46 -4.42
C ILE A 219 -10.98 -18.22 -3.37
N ARG A 220 -10.71 -19.51 -3.15
CA ARG A 220 -11.27 -20.33 -2.06
C ARG A 220 -10.95 -19.77 -0.66
N TYR A 221 -9.76 -19.21 -0.45
CA TYR A 221 -9.37 -18.59 0.82
C TYR A 221 -10.20 -17.33 1.08
N TRP A 222 -10.29 -16.45 0.09
CA TRP A 222 -11.13 -15.24 0.10
C TRP A 222 -12.64 -15.51 0.31
N LYS A 223 -13.13 -16.72 0.02
CA LYS A 223 -14.50 -17.14 0.36
C LYS A 223 -14.63 -17.64 1.81
N ASN A 224 -13.63 -18.38 2.33
CA ASN A 224 -13.62 -18.90 3.70
C ASN A 224 -13.62 -17.79 4.77
N VAL A 225 -14.33 -17.98 5.88
CA VAL A 225 -14.32 -17.06 7.04
C VAL A 225 -13.00 -17.14 7.82
N LYS A 226 -12.39 -18.34 7.95
CA LYS A 226 -11.15 -18.54 8.71
C LYS A 226 -9.96 -17.71 8.19
N PHE A 227 -9.97 -17.36 6.91
CA PHE A 227 -8.96 -16.48 6.30
C PHE A 227 -9.02 -15.06 6.86
N TYR A 228 -10.23 -14.52 7.07
CA TYR A 228 -10.42 -13.17 7.62
C TYR A 228 -10.01 -13.13 9.09
N LEU A 229 -10.40 -14.15 9.89
CA LEU A 229 -9.92 -14.30 11.27
C LEU A 229 -8.38 -14.27 11.33
N GLY A 230 -7.70 -15.04 10.46
CA GLY A 230 -6.23 -15.01 10.37
C GLY A 230 -5.67 -13.62 10.01
N LEU A 231 -6.29 -12.93 9.05
CA LEU A 231 -5.89 -11.58 8.65
C LEU A 231 -6.10 -10.55 9.78
N GLN A 232 -7.21 -10.63 10.52
CA GLN A 232 -7.49 -9.78 11.67
C GLN A 232 -6.46 -9.99 12.80
N TRP A 233 -6.05 -11.24 13.06
CA TRP A 233 -4.97 -11.56 14.00
C TRP A 233 -3.61 -11.01 13.53
N ILE A 234 -3.26 -11.14 12.25
CA ILE A 234 -2.03 -10.56 11.69
C ILE A 234 -2.02 -9.02 11.85
N ILE A 235 -3.15 -8.38 11.57
CA ILE A 235 -3.33 -6.92 11.76
C ILE A 235 -3.22 -6.53 13.24
N ALA A 236 -3.82 -7.30 14.16
CA ALA A 236 -3.72 -7.02 15.59
C ALA A 236 -2.28 -7.17 16.11
N ILE A 237 -1.55 -8.20 15.65
CA ILE A 237 -0.13 -8.41 15.95
C ILE A 237 0.72 -7.26 15.39
N PHE A 238 0.44 -6.80 14.17
CA PHE A 238 1.09 -5.64 13.56
C PHE A 238 0.92 -4.37 14.42
N TRP A 239 -0.30 -4.03 14.83
CA TRP A 239 -0.55 -2.88 15.70
C TRP A 239 0.09 -3.03 17.09
N PHE A 240 0.15 -4.26 17.63
CA PHE A 240 0.82 -4.54 18.89
C PHE A 240 2.35 -4.37 18.79
N ILE A 241 2.97 -4.86 17.71
CA ILE A 241 4.40 -4.65 17.43
C ILE A 241 4.68 -3.16 17.23
N ALA A 242 3.85 -2.42 16.49
CA ALA A 242 3.99 -0.98 16.31
C ALA A 242 3.97 -0.22 17.66
N ALA A 243 3.05 -0.60 18.56
CA ALA A 243 2.98 -0.02 19.92
C ALA A 243 4.23 -0.33 20.76
N LEU A 244 4.70 -1.59 20.75
CA LEU A 244 5.93 -1.97 21.48
C LEU A 244 7.17 -1.28 20.91
N TRP A 245 7.25 -1.11 19.59
CA TRP A 245 8.33 -0.41 18.90
C TRP A 245 8.36 1.08 19.32
N GLN A 246 7.20 1.73 19.38
CA GLN A 246 7.07 3.12 19.82
C GLN A 246 7.42 3.33 21.31
N LEU A 247 7.18 2.32 22.15
CA LEU A 247 7.53 2.34 23.57
C LEU A 247 9.01 2.02 23.84
N ALA A 248 9.74 1.39 22.91
CA ALA A 248 11.12 0.97 23.13
C ALA A 248 12.09 2.18 23.15
N PRO A 249 12.92 2.38 24.20
CA PRO A 249 13.78 3.55 24.32
C PRO A 249 14.78 3.78 23.17
N ILE A 250 15.26 2.70 22.54
CA ILE A 250 16.17 2.74 21.39
C ILE A 250 15.56 3.43 20.14
N ASN A 251 14.24 3.54 20.09
CA ASN A 251 13.49 4.11 18.97
C ASN A 251 13.16 5.60 19.17
N GLY A 252 13.79 6.26 20.14
CA GLY A 252 13.83 7.71 20.27
C GLY A 252 12.51 8.41 20.63
N GLY A 253 11.37 7.70 20.68
CA GLY A 253 10.05 8.27 21.03
C GLY A 253 9.97 8.97 22.39
N TRP A 254 10.93 8.72 23.29
CA TRP A 254 11.05 9.40 24.59
C TRP A 254 12.01 10.62 24.58
N ASN A 255 12.60 10.97 23.44
CA ASN A 255 13.55 12.07 23.27
C ASN A 255 12.93 13.18 22.40
N SER A 256 12.82 14.39 22.96
CA SER A 256 12.27 15.56 22.27
C SER A 256 13.03 15.96 21.01
N GLU A 257 14.36 15.75 20.98
CA GLU A 257 15.19 16.10 19.82
C GLU A 257 14.95 15.14 18.64
N THR A 258 14.63 13.87 18.90
CA THR A 258 14.22 12.91 17.86
C THR A 258 12.91 13.34 17.21
N TRP A 259 11.91 13.74 18.01
CA TRP A 259 10.64 14.27 17.49
C TRP A 259 10.85 15.56 16.70
N LYS A 260 11.62 16.51 17.25
CA LYS A 260 11.93 17.78 16.60
C LYS A 260 12.55 17.56 15.21
N ASN A 261 13.57 16.72 15.11
CA ASN A 261 14.30 16.56 13.86
C ASN A 261 13.47 15.76 12.83
N SER A 262 12.76 14.72 13.26
CA SER A 262 11.84 13.95 12.40
C SER A 262 10.66 14.76 11.86
N LEU A 263 10.15 15.75 12.61
CA LEU A 263 9.02 16.57 12.18
C LEU A 263 9.49 17.83 11.45
N SER A 264 10.70 18.33 11.71
CA SER A 264 11.30 19.44 10.98
C SER A 264 11.57 19.09 9.51
N SER A 265 11.98 17.86 9.20
CA SER A 265 12.15 17.41 7.80
C SER A 265 10.83 17.36 7.02
N MET A 266 9.71 17.04 7.69
CA MET A 266 8.36 17.06 7.10
C MET A 266 7.81 18.48 6.89
N ILE A 267 8.42 19.49 7.53
CA ILE A 267 8.10 20.91 7.36
C ILE A 267 9.00 21.55 6.28
N GLN A 268 10.27 21.14 6.22
CA GLN A 268 11.29 21.71 5.34
C GLN A 268 11.35 20.97 3.98
N THR A 269 10.19 20.85 3.32
CA THR A 269 10.09 20.30 1.96
C THR A 269 10.44 21.35 0.90
N PRO A 270 11.02 20.98 -0.27
CA PRO A 270 11.40 21.97 -1.26
C PRO A 270 10.22 22.66 -1.95
N ASP A 271 9.12 21.95 -2.23
CA ASP A 271 7.88 22.59 -2.69
C ASP A 271 7.03 23.10 -1.50
N PRO A 272 6.36 24.27 -1.63
CA PRO A 272 5.51 24.82 -0.57
C PRO A 272 4.24 23.99 -0.33
N GLN A 273 4.18 23.35 0.84
CA GLN A 273 2.99 22.65 1.32
C GLN A 273 1.83 23.62 1.69
N PRO A 274 0.56 23.15 1.67
CA PRO A 274 -0.57 23.95 2.13
C PRO A 274 -0.43 24.35 3.60
N TYR A 275 -0.61 25.62 3.91
CA TYR A 275 -0.40 26.21 5.24
C TYR A 275 -1.05 25.42 6.41
N TRP A 276 -2.27 24.90 6.22
CA TRP A 276 -2.97 24.11 7.23
C TRP A 276 -2.32 22.75 7.55
N VAL A 277 -1.58 22.17 6.60
CA VAL A 277 -0.81 20.93 6.82
C VAL A 277 0.36 21.24 7.74
N VAL A 278 1.14 22.26 7.36
CA VAL A 278 2.37 22.71 8.03
C VAL A 278 2.09 23.21 9.45
N ASP A 279 1.03 24.01 9.67
CA ASP A 279 0.60 24.43 11.01
C ASP A 279 0.20 23.24 11.89
N GLY A 280 -0.43 22.22 11.31
CA GLY A 280 -0.76 20.98 12.01
C GLY A 280 0.48 20.22 12.49
N ILE A 281 1.49 20.10 11.62
CA ILE A 281 2.77 19.45 11.94
C ILE A 281 3.58 20.30 12.95
N HIS A 282 3.61 21.63 12.80
CA HIS A 282 4.21 22.54 13.78
C HIS A 282 3.57 22.43 15.17
N TRP A 283 2.24 22.40 15.25
CA TRP A 283 1.51 22.22 16.50
C TRP A 283 1.86 20.86 17.14
N PHE A 284 1.84 19.78 16.35
CA PHE A 284 2.18 18.45 16.83
C PHE A 284 3.64 18.33 17.27
N MET A 285 4.58 18.96 16.55
CA MET A 285 5.99 19.05 16.92
C MET A 285 6.19 19.80 18.24
N ASN A 286 5.57 20.97 18.41
CA ASN A 286 5.66 21.74 19.65
C ASN A 286 5.11 20.96 20.85
N MET A 287 3.99 20.25 20.68
CA MET A 287 3.46 19.33 21.70
C MET A 287 4.39 18.14 21.98
N SER A 288 5.01 17.57 20.95
CA SER A 288 5.93 16.42 21.07
C SER A 288 7.25 16.79 21.74
N VAL A 289 7.73 18.03 21.55
CA VAL A 289 8.92 18.57 22.21
C VAL A 289 8.64 18.97 23.66
N ALA A 290 7.51 19.63 23.93
CA ALA A 290 7.16 20.08 25.28
C ALA A 290 6.69 18.95 26.20
N HIS A 291 6.01 17.93 25.65
CA HIS A 291 5.32 16.89 26.41
C HIS A 291 5.61 15.48 25.89
N THR A 292 6.86 15.22 25.51
CA THR A 292 7.33 13.98 24.84
C THR A 292 6.78 12.69 25.46
N ALA A 293 6.88 12.53 26.78
CA ALA A 293 6.40 11.32 27.47
C ALA A 293 4.88 11.13 27.37
N TRP A 294 4.10 12.21 27.35
CA TRP A 294 2.65 12.16 27.16
C TRP A 294 2.29 11.85 25.72
N VAL A 295 2.90 12.51 24.74
CA VAL A 295 2.63 12.25 23.32
C VAL A 295 3.00 10.81 22.98
N ASN A 296 4.18 10.34 23.39
CA ASN A 296 4.61 8.95 23.13
C ASN A 296 3.72 7.91 23.82
N GLY A 297 3.28 8.19 25.06
CA GLY A 297 2.33 7.33 25.78
C GLY A 297 0.95 7.28 25.11
N ILE A 298 0.45 8.41 24.61
CA ILE A 298 -0.86 8.51 23.94
C ILE A 298 -0.82 7.82 22.57
N THR A 299 0.20 8.05 21.74
CA THR A 299 0.29 7.41 20.41
C THR A 299 0.48 5.89 20.54
N SER A 300 1.39 5.45 21.41
CA SER A 300 1.57 4.01 21.72
C SER A 300 0.30 3.39 22.29
N GLY A 301 -0.37 4.09 23.21
CA GLY A 301 -1.63 3.64 23.80
C GLY A 301 -2.75 3.53 22.78
N ALA A 302 -2.83 4.43 21.80
CA ALA A 302 -3.78 4.34 20.70
C ALA A 302 -3.49 3.15 19.78
N MET A 303 -2.21 2.90 19.43
CA MET A 303 -1.81 1.71 18.65
C MET A 303 -2.18 0.40 19.38
N LEU A 304 -1.84 0.31 20.67
CA LEU A 304 -2.18 -0.83 21.52
C LEU A 304 -3.69 -1.02 21.66
N LEU A 305 -4.45 0.08 21.75
CA LEU A 305 -5.91 0.03 21.78
C LEU A 305 -6.49 -0.49 20.45
N VAL A 306 -5.96 -0.08 19.28
CA VAL A 306 -6.38 -0.67 18.00
C VAL A 306 -6.08 -2.18 17.96
N ALA A 307 -4.91 -2.62 18.42
CA ALA A 307 -4.55 -4.04 18.52
C ALA A 307 -5.55 -4.84 19.39
N ILE A 308 -5.92 -4.30 20.55
CA ILE A 308 -6.88 -4.92 21.47
C ILE A 308 -8.30 -4.93 20.86
N LEU A 309 -8.76 -3.80 20.30
CA LEU A 309 -10.09 -3.67 19.69
C LEU A 309 -10.25 -4.55 18.43
N ALA A 310 -9.15 -4.93 17.77
CA ALA A 310 -9.14 -5.88 16.65
C ALA A 310 -9.35 -7.34 17.07
N ILE A 311 -9.04 -7.70 18.33
CA ILE A 311 -9.26 -9.05 18.87
C ILE A 311 -10.57 -9.13 19.66
N LEU A 312 -10.98 -8.03 20.29
CA LEU A 312 -12.22 -7.94 21.04
C LEU A 312 -13.47 -7.87 20.15
N PRO A 313 -14.64 -8.33 20.64
CA PRO A 313 -15.91 -8.34 19.89
C PRO A 313 -16.56 -6.93 19.83
N VAL A 314 -15.81 -5.93 19.37
CA VAL A 314 -16.24 -4.51 19.35
C VAL A 314 -16.87 -4.14 18.01
N ARG A 315 -17.93 -3.33 18.05
CA ARG A 315 -18.76 -3.02 16.85
C ARG A 315 -17.86 -2.55 15.72
N ARG A 316 -17.96 -3.18 14.54
CA ARG A 316 -17.18 -2.83 13.33
C ARG A 316 -17.06 -1.33 13.09
N ALA A 317 -18.16 -0.58 13.25
CA ALA A 317 -18.18 0.86 13.07
C ALA A 317 -17.27 1.60 14.06
N ILE A 318 -17.21 1.17 15.33
CA ILE A 318 -16.34 1.75 16.36
C ILE A 318 -14.88 1.43 16.04
N LEU A 319 -14.55 0.15 15.78
CA LEU A 319 -13.18 -0.26 15.45
C LEU A 319 -12.67 0.47 14.21
N LEU A 320 -13.42 0.47 13.11
CA LEU A 320 -13.00 1.12 11.86
C LEU A 320 -12.96 2.65 12.00
N SER A 321 -13.93 3.29 12.66
CA SER A 321 -13.87 4.75 12.83
C SER A 321 -12.66 5.15 13.67
N PHE A 322 -12.40 4.43 14.78
CA PHE A 322 -11.24 4.71 15.62
C PHE A 322 -9.92 4.45 14.89
N SER A 323 -9.73 3.27 14.27
CA SER A 323 -8.49 2.95 13.58
C SER A 323 -8.24 3.82 12.35
N LEU A 324 -9.27 4.17 11.58
CA LEU A 324 -9.12 5.09 10.44
C LEU A 324 -8.85 6.53 10.89
N THR A 325 -9.38 6.97 12.04
CA THR A 325 -9.02 8.27 12.63
C THR A 325 -7.56 8.28 13.08
N ILE A 326 -7.10 7.24 13.78
CA ILE A 326 -5.69 7.12 14.19
C ILE A 326 -4.76 7.06 12.97
N LEU A 327 -5.12 6.30 11.93
CA LEU A 327 -4.35 6.26 10.68
C LEU A 327 -4.33 7.61 9.94
N PHE A 328 -5.44 8.36 9.92
CA PHE A 328 -5.46 9.71 9.33
C PHE A 328 -4.58 10.69 10.09
N LEU A 329 -4.60 10.66 11.43
CA LEU A 329 -3.74 11.50 12.26
C LEU A 329 -2.25 11.13 12.13
N ILE A 330 -1.94 9.84 12.01
CA ILE A 330 -0.59 9.35 11.65
C ILE A 330 -0.19 9.89 10.27
N TRP A 331 -1.07 9.76 9.26
CA TRP A 331 -0.79 10.15 7.89
C TRP A 331 -0.48 11.64 7.74
N TRP A 332 -1.21 12.49 8.46
CA TRP A 332 -0.97 13.93 8.49
C TRP A 332 0.23 14.30 9.36
N PHE A 333 0.21 13.97 10.66
CA PHE A 333 1.18 14.52 11.62
C PHE A 333 2.51 13.79 11.71
N GLY A 334 2.61 12.55 11.21
CA GLY A 334 3.85 11.76 11.20
C GLY A 334 4.34 11.34 9.82
N GLN A 335 3.54 11.56 8.76
CA GLN A 335 3.85 11.12 7.39
C GLN A 335 3.55 12.19 6.33
N ASP A 336 3.35 13.46 6.71
CA ASP A 336 3.22 14.65 5.83
C ASP A 336 2.19 14.54 4.67
N PHE A 337 1.24 13.61 4.76
CA PHE A 337 0.50 13.00 3.65
C PHE A 337 1.34 12.28 2.57
N GLY A 338 2.67 12.44 2.53
CA GLY A 338 3.61 11.78 1.61
C GLY A 338 3.64 12.37 0.20
N VAL A 339 2.75 13.32 -0.11
CA VAL A 339 2.40 13.71 -1.50
C VAL A 339 2.42 15.20 -1.78
N LEU A 340 2.78 16.03 -0.78
CA LEU A 340 2.62 17.49 -0.85
C LEU A 340 3.94 18.27 -0.88
N GLY A 341 5.08 17.61 -0.62
CA GLY A 341 6.39 18.25 -0.51
C GLY A 341 7.24 18.32 -1.80
N GLY A 342 6.70 17.90 -2.95
CA GLY A 342 7.40 17.98 -4.26
C GLY A 342 8.32 16.80 -4.61
N MET A 343 8.65 15.94 -3.63
CA MET A 343 9.44 14.71 -3.83
C MET A 343 8.79 13.46 -3.22
N GLY A 344 7.46 13.49 -3.02
CA GLY A 344 6.72 12.33 -2.56
C GLY A 344 6.80 11.16 -3.56
N THR A 345 7.17 9.96 -3.13
CA THR A 345 7.26 8.78 -4.02
C THR A 345 6.00 7.90 -3.99
N ASP A 346 5.37 7.76 -2.81
CA ASP A 346 4.07 7.11 -2.65
C ASP A 346 3.17 7.85 -1.65
N VAL A 347 2.14 7.18 -1.09
CA VAL A 347 1.19 7.78 -0.13
C VAL A 347 1.56 7.54 1.33
N ASN A 348 2.76 7.05 1.61
CA ASN A 348 3.21 6.50 2.89
C ASN A 348 2.34 5.32 3.42
N SER A 349 2.76 4.74 4.54
CA SER A 349 2.18 3.49 5.08
C SER A 349 0.71 3.58 5.53
N ALA A 350 0.24 4.73 6.03
CA ALA A 350 -1.04 4.78 6.73
C ALA A 350 -2.28 4.53 5.84
N PRO A 351 -2.40 5.07 4.60
CA PRO A 351 -3.49 4.72 3.68
C PRO A 351 -3.50 3.25 3.26
N LEU A 352 -2.33 2.61 3.23
CA LEU A 352 -2.21 1.19 2.88
C LEU A 352 -2.67 0.31 4.05
N VAL A 353 -2.25 0.62 5.29
CA VAL A 353 -2.80 -0.03 6.50
C VAL A 353 -4.32 0.20 6.61
N ALA A 354 -4.83 1.36 6.20
CA ALA A 354 -6.27 1.63 6.15
C ALA A 354 -7.00 0.70 5.16
N LEU A 355 -6.42 0.43 3.98
CA LEU A 355 -6.94 -0.57 3.04
C LEU A 355 -6.98 -1.98 3.67
N PHE A 356 -5.94 -2.38 4.41
CA PHE A 356 -5.92 -3.66 5.14
C PHE A 356 -7.00 -3.72 6.24
N MET A 357 -7.20 -2.66 7.03
CA MET A 357 -8.29 -2.57 8.02
C MET A 357 -9.67 -2.73 7.35
N LEU A 358 -9.92 -2.04 6.24
CA LEU A 358 -11.17 -2.15 5.50
C LEU A 358 -11.40 -3.56 4.97
N VAL A 359 -10.37 -4.19 4.38
CA VAL A 359 -10.40 -5.57 3.87
C VAL A 359 -10.72 -6.58 4.97
N GLY A 360 -10.07 -6.48 6.14
CA GLY A 360 -10.23 -7.39 7.28
C GLY A 360 -11.66 -7.46 7.82
N TRP A 361 -12.30 -6.31 8.07
CA TRP A 361 -13.63 -6.25 8.72
C TRP A 361 -14.82 -6.14 7.76
N THR A 362 -14.61 -6.30 6.46
CA THR A 362 -15.67 -6.29 5.43
C THR A 362 -16.86 -7.21 5.70
N LYS A 363 -16.66 -8.44 6.22
CA LYS A 363 -17.69 -9.49 6.30
C LYS A 363 -18.42 -9.51 7.67
N PRO A 364 -19.74 -9.25 7.73
CA PRO A 364 -20.50 -9.30 8.98
C PRO A 364 -20.60 -10.69 9.64
N GLU A 365 -20.37 -11.77 8.88
CA GLU A 365 -20.49 -13.16 9.33
C GLU A 365 -19.38 -13.55 10.32
N VAL A 366 -18.17 -13.01 10.10
CA VAL A 366 -17.00 -13.21 10.97
C VAL A 366 -17.34 -12.78 12.40
N TRP A 367 -17.94 -11.59 12.51
CA TRP A 367 -18.33 -10.94 13.75
C TRP A 367 -19.38 -11.75 14.55
N LYS A 368 -20.31 -12.41 13.86
CA LYS A 368 -21.28 -13.32 14.51
C LYS A 368 -20.61 -14.56 15.12
N ILE A 369 -19.52 -15.02 14.52
CA ILE A 369 -18.78 -16.21 14.96
C ILE A 369 -17.91 -15.89 16.19
N GLU A 370 -17.22 -14.75 16.19
CA GLU A 370 -16.43 -14.25 17.34
C GLU A 370 -17.31 -14.15 18.61
N PHE A 371 -18.49 -13.52 18.52
CA PHE A 371 -19.46 -13.48 19.62
C PHE A 371 -19.93 -14.86 20.07
N SER A 372 -20.05 -15.84 19.17
CA SER A 372 -20.49 -17.20 19.51
C SER A 372 -19.42 -17.96 20.28
N TYR A 373 -18.15 -17.86 19.85
CA TYR A 373 -17.02 -18.44 20.57
C TYR A 373 -16.82 -17.80 21.95
N LEU A 374 -16.88 -16.48 22.06
CA LEU A 374 -16.74 -15.79 23.36
C LEU A 374 -17.92 -16.09 24.29
N LYS A 375 -19.17 -16.13 23.79
CA LYS A 375 -20.32 -16.57 24.60
C LYS A 375 -20.19 -18.02 25.09
N LYS A 376 -19.54 -18.91 24.33
CA LYS A 376 -19.19 -20.26 24.81
C LYS A 376 -18.10 -20.19 25.88
N PHE A 377 -16.98 -19.51 25.60
CA PHE A 377 -15.85 -19.39 26.53
C PHE A 377 -16.27 -18.84 27.90
N PHE A 378 -16.98 -17.71 27.93
CA PHE A 378 -17.48 -17.14 29.19
C PHE A 378 -18.50 -18.05 29.89
N LYS A 379 -19.35 -18.78 29.16
CA LYS A 379 -20.22 -19.81 29.78
C LYS A 379 -19.44 -20.96 30.41
N THR A 380 -18.35 -21.41 29.80
CA THR A 380 -17.50 -22.46 30.40
C THR A 380 -16.79 -21.95 31.65
N VAL A 381 -16.24 -20.73 31.60
CA VAL A 381 -15.56 -20.09 32.75
C VAL A 381 -16.52 -19.74 33.89
N HIS A 382 -17.79 -19.45 33.60
CA HIS A 382 -18.84 -19.20 34.61
C HIS A 382 -19.68 -20.45 34.94
N SER A 383 -19.24 -21.65 34.56
CA SER A 383 -19.78 -22.87 35.15
C SER A 383 -19.35 -22.92 36.62
N PRO A 384 -20.28 -22.89 37.59
CA PRO A 384 -19.89 -23.07 38.99
C PRO A 384 -19.24 -24.44 39.16
N LEU A 385 -18.24 -24.54 40.02
CA LEU A 385 -17.84 -25.82 40.60
C LEU A 385 -19.00 -26.29 41.49
N VAL A 386 -19.96 -26.99 40.88
CA VAL A 386 -21.05 -27.66 41.59
C VAL A 386 -20.39 -28.69 42.50
N ARG A 387 -20.40 -28.40 43.80
CA ARG A 387 -19.78 -29.22 44.83
C ARG A 387 -20.31 -30.64 44.73
N HIS A 388 -19.45 -31.60 44.40
CA HIS A 388 -19.72 -32.97 44.78
C HIS A 388 -19.80 -33.06 46.30
N LYS A 389 -20.80 -33.81 46.78
CA LYS A 389 -20.92 -34.26 48.17
C LYS A 389 -20.04 -35.48 48.37
#